data_AF-A0A1F9EXV1-F1
#
_entry.id   AF-A0A1F9EXV1-F1
#
_cell.length_a   1.000
_cell.length_b   1.000
_cell.length_c   1.000
_cell.angle_alpha   90.00
_cell.angle_beta   90.00
_cell.angle_gamma   90.00
#
_symmetry.space_group_name_H-M   'P 1'
#
loop_
_entity.id
_entity.type
_entity.pdbx_description
1 polymer ?
#
loop_
_entity_poly.entity_id
_entity_poly.type
_entity_poly.pdbx_seq_one_letter_code
_entity_poly.pdbx_strand_id
1 'polypeptide(L)'
;MVLAHSVKDWIFVSDAHFTGKDPEAMEAFLKFLDSEKNQMGHFVILGDLFEFFFGFKNFFSHEKSSIFTDYLPVFRKLQSLFHEGIRIKYFEGNHDFFLHSFFAEQFEMEVDVYPNGCEERLGGKRAFIAHGDLSNPGQWTYRIFRKILKNRWTYRLIHFAGPRLSRQIAQKLSDLSYQKYHNDIPATP
;
A
#
# COMPACT_ATOMS: atom_id res chain seq x y z
N MET A 1 7.90 -26.43 -32.36
CA MET A 1 7.02 -25.29 -32.02
C MET A 1 7.53 -24.72 -30.71
N VAL A 2 8.37 -23.69 -30.76
CA VAL A 2 8.88 -23.05 -29.53
C VAL A 2 7.75 -22.20 -29.00
N LEU A 3 7.14 -22.59 -27.87
CA LEU A 3 6.25 -21.72 -27.12
C LEU A 3 7.07 -20.48 -26.75
N ALA A 4 6.80 -19.36 -27.41
CA ALA A 4 7.29 -18.07 -26.96
C ALA A 4 6.81 -17.91 -25.52
N HIS A 5 7.72 -18.04 -24.55
CA HIS A 5 7.43 -17.56 -23.21
C HIS A 5 7.20 -16.06 -23.36
N SER A 6 5.93 -15.67 -23.35
CA SER A 6 5.54 -14.27 -23.22
C SER A 6 6.29 -13.73 -22.01
N VAL A 7 7.24 -12.82 -22.23
CA VAL A 7 7.92 -12.12 -21.16
C VAL A 7 6.83 -11.28 -20.50
N LYS A 8 6.39 -11.71 -19.32
CA LYS A 8 5.39 -10.97 -18.56
C LYS A 8 6.04 -9.75 -17.90
N ASP A 9 5.30 -8.64 -17.91
CA ASP A 9 5.77 -7.34 -17.45
C ASP A 9 5.70 -7.17 -15.94
N TRP A 10 6.43 -6.16 -15.47
CA TRP A 10 6.34 -5.64 -14.12
C TRP A 10 5.60 -4.31 -14.18
N ILE A 11 4.48 -4.22 -13.48
CA ILE A 11 3.68 -2.99 -13.40
C ILE A 11 3.82 -2.42 -12.00
N PHE A 12 4.24 -1.16 -11.94
CA PHE A 12 4.46 -0.42 -10.70
C PHE A 12 3.39 0.66 -10.55
N VAL A 13 2.77 0.73 -9.38
CA VAL A 13 1.80 1.77 -9.01
C VAL A 13 2.13 2.32 -7.63
N SER A 14 1.81 3.57 -7.36
CA SER A 14 2.01 4.22 -6.05
C SER A 14 0.98 5.33 -5.85
N ASP A 15 0.81 5.80 -4.62
CA ASP A 15 0.15 7.08 -4.29
C ASP A 15 -1.25 7.25 -4.91
N ALA A 16 -2.03 6.17 -4.96
CA ALA A 16 -3.40 6.24 -5.43
C ALA A 16 -4.34 6.88 -4.41
N HIS A 17 -4.00 6.78 -3.11
CA HIS A 17 -4.72 7.41 -1.99
C HIS A 17 -6.24 7.18 -2.04
N PHE A 18 -6.68 5.96 -2.34
CA PHE A 18 -8.11 5.67 -2.40
C PHE A 18 -8.76 5.95 -1.04
N THR A 19 -9.71 6.87 -1.04
CA THR A 19 -10.51 7.26 0.15
C THR A 19 -11.75 6.38 0.32
N GLY A 20 -12.13 5.69 -0.77
CA GLY A 20 -13.37 4.92 -0.87
C GLY A 20 -14.62 5.76 -1.15
N LYS A 21 -14.49 7.09 -1.16
CA LYS A 21 -15.57 8.04 -1.47
C LYS A 21 -15.53 8.55 -2.91
N ASP A 22 -14.41 8.33 -3.60
CA ASP A 22 -14.24 8.64 -5.01
C ASP A 22 -14.35 7.34 -5.84
N PRO A 23 -15.55 6.98 -6.31
CA PRO A 23 -15.73 5.78 -7.12
C PRO A 23 -15.07 5.89 -8.50
N GLU A 24 -14.89 7.09 -9.06
CA GLU A 24 -14.41 7.27 -10.42
C GLU A 24 -12.92 6.90 -10.53
N ALA A 25 -12.09 7.44 -9.63
CA ALA A 25 -10.66 7.10 -9.59
C ALA A 25 -10.45 5.60 -9.34
N MET A 26 -11.24 5.02 -8.43
CA MET A 26 -11.17 3.59 -8.14
C MET A 26 -11.60 2.75 -9.35
N GLU A 27 -12.69 3.09 -10.02
CA GLU A 27 -13.13 2.39 -11.23
C GLU A 27 -12.12 2.47 -12.36
N ALA A 28 -11.51 3.64 -12.58
CA ALA A 28 -10.46 3.82 -13.58
C ALA A 28 -9.26 2.92 -13.29
N PHE A 29 -8.84 2.83 -12.02
CA PHE A 29 -7.77 1.94 -11.60
C PHE A 29 -8.12 0.46 -11.79
N LEU A 30 -9.34 0.05 -11.43
CA LEU A 30 -9.80 -1.32 -11.64
C LEU A 30 -9.84 -1.70 -13.13
N LYS A 31 -10.29 -0.79 -13.99
CA LYS A 31 -10.29 -0.96 -15.46
C LYS A 31 -8.88 -1.09 -16.01
N PHE A 32 -7.94 -0.25 -15.53
CA PHE A 32 -6.53 -0.36 -15.86
C PHE A 32 -5.96 -1.74 -15.48
N LEU A 33 -6.24 -2.23 -14.28
CA LEU A 33 -5.79 -3.57 -13.89
C LEU A 33 -6.38 -4.68 -14.77
N ASP A 34 -7.62 -4.50 -15.25
CA ASP A 34 -8.22 -5.44 -16.21
C ASP A 34 -7.59 -5.41 -17.60
N SER A 35 -7.20 -4.24 -18.11
CA SER A 35 -6.55 -4.13 -19.41
C SER A 35 -5.16 -4.77 -19.42
N GLU A 36 -4.45 -4.68 -18.29
CA GLU A 36 -3.05 -5.09 -18.18
C GLU A 36 -2.84 -6.53 -17.69
N LYS A 37 -3.87 -7.20 -17.13
CA LYS A 37 -3.70 -8.49 -16.43
C LYS A 37 -3.05 -9.60 -17.27
N ASN A 38 -3.29 -9.62 -18.58
CA ASN A 38 -2.78 -10.68 -19.46
C ASN A 38 -1.27 -10.54 -19.74
N GLN A 39 -0.74 -9.31 -19.69
CA GLN A 39 0.69 -9.02 -19.88
C GLN A 39 1.44 -8.92 -18.55
N MET A 40 0.73 -8.68 -17.44
CA MET A 40 1.31 -8.55 -16.11
C MET A 40 1.77 -9.89 -15.52
N GLY A 41 3.03 -9.93 -15.07
CA GLY A 41 3.60 -11.04 -14.31
C GLY A 41 3.86 -10.67 -12.84
N HIS A 42 4.22 -9.41 -12.62
CA HIS A 42 4.41 -8.83 -11.29
C HIS A 42 3.62 -7.54 -11.18
N PHE A 43 2.76 -7.48 -10.17
CA PHE A 43 2.09 -6.26 -9.76
C PHE A 43 2.79 -5.72 -8.52
N VAL A 44 3.38 -4.53 -8.63
CA VAL A 44 4.17 -3.91 -7.57
C VAL A 44 3.49 -2.64 -7.09
N ILE A 45 3.07 -2.64 -5.83
CA ILE A 45 2.45 -1.50 -5.17
C ILE A 45 3.52 -0.82 -4.32
N LEU A 46 3.90 0.41 -4.66
CA LEU A 46 4.91 1.23 -4.00
C LEU A 46 4.30 2.15 -2.94
N GLY A 47 3.42 1.59 -2.12
CA GLY A 47 2.80 2.28 -0.99
C GLY A 47 1.76 3.33 -1.39
N ASP A 48 1.09 3.80 -0.35
CA ASP A 48 0.04 4.80 -0.35
C ASP A 48 -1.08 4.50 -1.37
N LEU A 49 -1.47 3.21 -1.44
CA LEU A 49 -2.60 2.78 -2.29
C LEU A 49 -3.92 3.29 -1.73
N PHE A 50 -4.02 3.37 -0.41
CA PHE A 50 -5.19 3.85 0.31
C PHE A 50 -4.82 5.12 1.09
N GLU A 51 -5.80 6.01 1.26
CA GLU A 51 -5.60 7.25 2.03
C GLU A 51 -5.18 6.95 3.48
N PHE A 52 -5.67 5.85 4.04
CA PHE A 52 -5.13 5.30 5.28
C PHE A 52 -5.51 3.84 5.38
N PHE A 53 -4.53 2.98 5.61
CA PHE A 53 -4.75 1.57 5.75
C PHE A 53 -3.81 0.92 6.76
N PHE A 54 -4.42 0.20 7.70
CA PHE A 54 -3.71 -0.49 8.76
C PHE A 54 -4.15 -1.94 8.79
N GLY A 55 -3.20 -2.86 8.70
CA GLY A 55 -3.42 -4.29 8.72
C GLY A 55 -3.82 -4.79 10.11
N PHE A 56 -5.09 -4.61 10.50
CA PHE A 56 -5.60 -5.11 11.77
C PHE A 56 -5.61 -6.65 11.78
N LYS A 57 -4.90 -7.26 12.74
CA LYS A 57 -5.01 -8.71 13.02
C LYS A 57 -6.33 -9.04 13.70
N ASN A 58 -6.85 -10.23 13.47
CA ASN A 58 -8.15 -10.72 13.98
C ASN A 58 -8.23 -10.95 15.51
N PHE A 59 -7.26 -10.53 16.31
CA PHE A 59 -7.14 -10.94 17.72
C PHE A 59 -8.27 -10.45 18.66
N PHE A 60 -9.01 -9.37 18.32
CA PHE A 60 -9.97 -8.75 19.26
C PHE A 60 -11.29 -8.25 18.65
N SER A 61 -11.50 -8.34 17.32
CA SER A 61 -12.70 -7.80 16.69
C SER A 61 -13.59 -8.91 16.13
N HIS A 62 -14.68 -9.20 16.86
CA HIS A 62 -15.85 -9.88 16.27
C HIS A 62 -16.49 -9.06 15.13
N GLU A 63 -16.11 -7.78 14.95
CA GLU A 63 -16.30 -7.03 13.71
C GLU A 63 -15.36 -7.57 12.61
N LYS A 64 -15.68 -8.76 12.07
CA LYS A 64 -15.18 -9.12 10.74
C LYS A 64 -15.67 -8.06 9.76
N SER A 65 -14.75 -7.42 9.05
CA SER A 65 -15.00 -6.84 7.72
C SER A 65 -15.82 -5.53 7.59
N SER A 66 -16.20 -4.80 8.64
CA SER A 66 -17.07 -3.62 8.45
C SER A 66 -16.34 -2.30 8.11
N ILE A 67 -15.02 -2.20 8.27
CA ILE A 67 -14.35 -0.87 8.37
C ILE A 67 -13.51 -0.50 7.13
N PHE A 68 -13.39 -1.43 6.18
CA PHE A 68 -12.76 -1.16 4.88
C PHE A 68 -13.63 -1.62 3.71
N THR A 69 -14.95 -1.61 3.88
CA THR A 69 -15.91 -1.94 2.79
C THR A 69 -15.64 -1.08 1.56
N ASP A 70 -15.24 0.18 1.77
CA ASP A 70 -14.94 1.10 0.68
C ASP A 70 -13.71 0.68 -0.15
N TYR A 71 -12.79 -0.10 0.42
CA TYR A 71 -11.59 -0.62 -0.25
C TYR A 71 -11.78 -2.05 -0.77
N LEU A 72 -12.91 -2.68 -0.45
CA LEU A 72 -13.21 -4.06 -0.83
C LEU A 72 -13.10 -4.30 -2.35
N PRO A 73 -13.54 -3.38 -3.25
CA PRO A 73 -13.37 -3.57 -4.69
C PRO A 73 -11.90 -3.74 -5.10
N VAL A 74 -10.99 -2.94 -4.52
CA VAL A 74 -9.55 -3.06 -4.75
C VAL A 74 -9.02 -4.39 -4.22
N PHE A 75 -9.37 -4.78 -2.99
CA PHE A 75 -8.92 -6.06 -2.44
C PHE A 75 -9.41 -7.27 -3.26
N ARG A 76 -10.66 -7.25 -3.71
CA ARG A 76 -11.20 -8.29 -4.60
C ARG A 76 -10.46 -8.35 -5.93
N LYS A 77 -10.08 -7.19 -6.47
CA LYS A 77 -9.30 -7.15 -7.69
C LYS A 77 -7.90 -7.74 -7.51
N LEU A 78 -7.22 -7.39 -6.42
CA LEU A 78 -5.92 -7.98 -6.07
C LEU A 78 -6.04 -9.50 -5.88
N GLN A 79 -7.11 -9.98 -5.25
CA GLN A 79 -7.39 -11.41 -5.09
C GLN A 79 -7.59 -12.11 -6.45
N SER A 80 -8.31 -11.49 -7.39
CA SER A 80 -8.44 -12.00 -8.76
C SER A 80 -7.08 -12.14 -9.44
N LEU A 81 -6.26 -11.08 -9.41
CA LEU A 81 -4.93 -11.09 -10.03
C LEU A 81 -4.04 -12.18 -9.43
N PHE A 82 -4.09 -12.34 -8.10
CA PHE A 82 -3.36 -13.41 -7.41
C PHE A 82 -3.79 -14.81 -7.88
N HIS A 83 -5.10 -15.07 -7.99
CA HIS A 83 -5.60 -16.36 -8.50
C HIS A 83 -5.29 -16.59 -9.99
N GLU A 84 -5.12 -15.52 -10.76
CA GLU A 84 -4.64 -15.57 -12.16
C GLU A 84 -3.11 -15.81 -12.25
N GLY A 85 -2.44 -15.99 -11.12
CA GLY A 85 -1.01 -16.31 -11.03
C GLY A 85 -0.08 -15.10 -11.12
N ILE A 86 -0.62 -13.88 -10.95
CA ILE A 86 0.18 -12.66 -10.91
C ILE A 86 0.79 -12.51 -9.52
N ARG A 87 2.10 -12.30 -9.46
CA ARG A 87 2.80 -12.07 -8.20
C ARG A 87 2.57 -10.65 -7.72
N ILE A 88 2.13 -10.49 -6.49
CA ILE A 88 1.86 -9.17 -5.90
C ILE A 88 2.95 -8.86 -4.89
N LYS A 89 3.63 -7.73 -5.09
CA LYS A 89 4.60 -7.15 -4.14
C LYS A 89 4.04 -5.84 -3.60
N TYR A 90 4.08 -5.66 -2.29
CA TYR A 90 3.57 -4.47 -1.63
C TYR A 90 4.66 -3.84 -0.77
N PHE A 91 5.11 -2.66 -1.16
CA PHE A 91 6.05 -1.86 -0.39
C PHE A 91 5.25 -0.90 0.47
N GLU A 92 5.38 -0.99 1.79
CA GLU A 92 4.56 -0.15 2.67
C GLU A 92 4.96 1.32 2.58
N GLY A 93 3.97 2.18 2.36
CA GLY A 93 4.15 3.63 2.41
C GLY A 93 4.04 4.21 3.81
N ASN A 94 3.49 5.42 3.84
CA ASN A 94 3.29 6.25 5.03
C ASN A 94 1.84 6.31 5.47
N HIS A 95 0.95 5.81 4.63
CA HIS A 95 -0.46 5.64 4.89
C HIS A 95 -0.82 4.17 5.06
N ASP A 96 0.03 3.27 4.58
CA ASP A 96 -0.14 1.82 4.66
C ASP A 96 0.81 1.18 5.69
N PHE A 97 0.25 0.43 6.64
CA PHE A 97 1.03 -0.12 7.75
C PHE A 97 0.65 -1.55 8.15
N PHE A 98 1.67 -2.35 8.46
CA PHE A 98 1.55 -3.70 9.03
C PHE A 98 0.77 -4.68 8.14
N LEU A 99 1.07 -4.67 6.84
CA LEU A 99 0.32 -5.45 5.85
C LEU A 99 0.75 -6.92 5.75
N HIS A 100 1.90 -7.27 6.31
CA HIS A 100 2.51 -8.60 6.18
C HIS A 100 1.57 -9.76 6.49
N SER A 101 0.76 -9.66 7.55
CA SER A 101 -0.20 -10.72 7.91
C SER A 101 -1.60 -10.47 7.38
N PHE A 102 -1.90 -9.25 6.92
CA PHE A 102 -3.27 -8.86 6.56
C PHE A 102 -3.77 -9.65 5.35
N PHE A 103 -3.01 -9.68 4.26
CA PHE A 103 -3.44 -10.35 3.03
C PHE A 103 -3.60 -11.87 3.20
N ALA A 104 -2.69 -12.48 3.96
CA ALA A 104 -2.76 -13.91 4.28
C ALA A 104 -3.94 -14.24 5.19
N GLU A 105 -4.16 -13.47 6.28
CA GLU A 105 -5.21 -13.75 7.26
C GLU A 105 -6.63 -13.40 6.77
N GLN A 106 -6.79 -12.39 5.91
CA GLN A 106 -8.11 -11.88 5.50
C GLN A 106 -8.53 -12.33 4.11
N PHE A 107 -7.59 -12.55 3.19
CA PHE A 107 -7.87 -12.84 1.78
C PHE A 107 -7.23 -14.14 1.29
N GLU A 108 -6.51 -14.86 2.14
CA GLU A 108 -5.78 -16.10 1.79
C GLU A 108 -4.81 -15.89 0.61
N MET A 109 -4.22 -14.70 0.55
CA MET A 109 -3.29 -14.29 -0.50
C MET A 109 -1.86 -14.23 0.03
N GLU A 110 -0.93 -14.82 -0.72
CA GLU A 110 0.50 -14.65 -0.47
C GLU A 110 0.98 -13.40 -1.22
N VAL A 111 1.25 -12.34 -0.45
CA VAL A 111 1.74 -11.04 -0.95
C VAL A 111 3.11 -10.78 -0.34
N ASP A 112 4.10 -10.48 -1.18
CA ASP A 112 5.44 -10.10 -0.72
C ASP A 112 5.40 -8.68 -0.15
N VAL A 113 5.33 -8.53 1.17
CA VAL A 113 5.25 -7.22 1.83
C VAL A 113 6.62 -6.74 2.30
N TYR A 114 7.03 -5.54 1.87
CA TYR A 114 8.31 -4.92 2.18
C TYR A 114 8.14 -3.57 2.90
N PRO A 115 8.30 -3.51 4.24
CA PRO A 115 8.12 -2.27 5.00
C PRO A 115 9.12 -1.14 4.70
N ASN A 116 10.32 -1.49 4.21
CA ASN A 116 11.45 -0.57 4.07
C ASN A 116 12.11 -0.62 2.68
N GLY A 117 11.55 -1.36 1.75
CA GLY A 117 12.19 -1.62 0.45
C GLY A 117 12.87 -2.98 0.34
N CYS A 118 13.24 -3.32 -0.89
CA CYS A 118 13.90 -4.56 -1.28
C CYS A 118 14.79 -4.31 -2.51
N GLU A 119 15.90 -5.04 -2.62
CA GLU A 119 16.65 -5.14 -3.87
C GLU A 119 16.03 -6.21 -4.76
N GLU A 120 15.73 -5.85 -6.00
CA GLU A 120 15.16 -6.74 -7.01
C GLU A 120 16.00 -6.75 -8.28
N ARG A 121 15.86 -7.81 -9.06
CA ARG A 121 16.53 -7.92 -10.36
C ARG A 121 15.52 -7.75 -11.50
N LEU A 122 15.50 -6.56 -12.10
CA LEU A 122 14.60 -6.17 -13.18
C LEU A 122 15.37 -6.15 -14.51
N GLY A 123 14.96 -6.99 -15.48
CA GLY A 123 15.58 -7.01 -16.81
C GLY A 123 17.10 -7.22 -16.77
N GLY A 124 17.59 -8.01 -15.82
CA GLY A 124 19.02 -8.27 -15.64
C GLY A 124 19.79 -7.21 -14.84
N LYS A 125 19.18 -6.06 -14.52
CA LYS A 125 19.75 -5.00 -13.68
C LYS A 125 19.32 -5.15 -12.22
N ARG A 126 20.17 -4.72 -11.28
CA ARG A 126 19.77 -4.59 -9.87
C ARG A 126 19.07 -3.24 -9.67
N ALA A 127 17.93 -3.25 -8.99
CA ALA A 127 17.17 -2.08 -8.63
C ALA A 127 16.80 -2.15 -7.15
N PHE A 128 16.97 -1.05 -6.41
CA PHE A 128 16.40 -0.93 -5.08
C PHE A 128 15.02 -0.30 -5.20
N ILE A 129 14.01 -0.98 -4.68
CA ILE A 129 12.61 -0.59 -4.79
C ILE A 129 12.10 -0.26 -3.38
N ALA A 130 11.47 0.90 -3.23
CA ALA A 130 10.86 1.39 -2.01
C ALA A 130 9.80 2.44 -2.37
N HIS A 131 8.91 2.77 -1.42
CA HIS A 131 7.94 3.87 -1.57
C HIS A 131 8.64 5.22 -1.79
N GLY A 132 9.69 5.52 -1.02
CA GLY A 132 10.57 6.69 -1.28
C GLY A 132 10.46 7.82 -0.26
N ASP A 133 9.55 7.71 0.70
CA ASP A 133 9.41 8.62 1.85
C ASP A 133 10.69 8.80 2.69
N LEU A 134 11.55 7.77 2.71
CA LEU A 134 12.83 7.79 3.43
C LEU A 134 14.01 8.28 2.57
N SER A 135 13.77 8.71 1.34
CA SER A 135 14.84 9.10 0.40
C SER A 135 15.59 10.36 0.82
N ASN A 136 14.92 11.29 1.51
CA ASN A 136 15.54 12.55 1.94
C ASN A 136 16.25 12.37 3.31
N PRO A 137 17.59 12.36 3.35
CA PRO A 137 18.33 12.19 4.60
C PRO A 137 18.15 13.37 5.57
N GLY A 138 17.76 14.56 5.09
CA GLY A 138 17.54 15.75 5.91
C GLY A 138 16.30 15.68 6.81
N GLN A 139 15.34 14.81 6.51
CA GLN A 139 14.08 14.71 7.27
C GLN A 139 14.18 13.75 8.47
N TRP A 140 15.17 13.94 9.34
CA TRP A 140 15.41 13.04 10.49
C TRP A 140 14.21 12.90 11.44
N THR A 141 13.47 13.99 11.67
CA THR A 141 12.27 13.99 12.52
C THR A 141 11.19 13.07 11.97
N TYR A 142 10.95 13.13 10.66
CA TYR A 142 10.03 12.26 9.95
C TYR A 142 10.47 10.78 10.03
N ARG A 143 11.77 10.49 9.82
CA ARG A 143 12.31 9.13 9.92
C ARG A 143 12.10 8.53 11.31
N ILE A 144 12.32 9.33 12.37
CA ILE A 144 12.07 8.91 13.75
C ILE A 144 10.58 8.66 13.98
N PHE A 145 9.71 9.57 13.53
CA PHE A 145 8.27 9.42 13.63
C PHE A 145 7.77 8.14 12.96
N ARG A 146 8.19 7.89 11.70
CA ARG A 146 7.86 6.66 10.97
C ARG A 146 8.32 5.41 11.72
N LYS A 147 9.52 5.44 12.31
CA LYS A 147 10.04 4.31 13.11
C LYS A 147 9.20 4.06 14.36
N ILE A 148 8.70 5.12 15.01
CA ILE A 148 7.76 5.00 16.13
C ILE A 148 6.44 4.42 15.64
N LEU A 149 5.89 4.91 14.54
CA LEU A 149 4.60 4.47 14.02
C LEU A 149 4.62 3.00 13.59
N LYS A 150 5.71 2.56 12.95
CA LYS A 150 5.95 1.16 12.54
C LYS A 150 6.50 0.27 13.67
N ASN A 151 6.50 0.73 14.92
CA ASN A 151 6.92 -0.09 16.06
C ASN A 151 5.79 -1.03 16.54
N ARG A 152 6.15 -2.21 17.02
CA ARG A 152 5.22 -3.22 17.57
C ARG A 152 4.36 -2.72 18.73
N TRP A 153 4.86 -1.77 19.52
CA TRP A 153 4.12 -1.18 20.63
C TRP A 153 3.06 -0.21 20.14
N THR A 154 3.42 0.64 19.20
CA THR A 154 2.49 1.54 18.52
C THR A 154 1.44 0.76 17.75
N TYR A 155 1.84 -0.35 17.11
CA TYR A 155 0.90 -1.31 16.52
C TYR A 155 -0.15 -1.77 17.54
N ARG A 156 0.27 -2.21 18.74
CA ARG A 156 -0.65 -2.65 19.80
C ARG A 156 -1.56 -1.52 20.27
N LEU A 157 -1.05 -0.30 20.38
CA LEU A 157 -1.84 0.87 20.76
C LEU A 157 -2.91 1.20 19.70
N ILE A 158 -2.52 1.25 18.42
CA ILE A 158 -3.43 1.51 17.29
C ILE A 158 -4.46 0.39 17.18
N HIS A 159 -4.01 -0.86 17.34
CA HIS A 159 -4.88 -2.03 17.35
C HIS A 159 -5.92 -1.95 18.48
N PHE A 160 -5.51 -1.57 19.69
CA PHE A 160 -6.39 -1.39 20.84
C PHE A 160 -7.35 -0.19 20.71
N ALA A 161 -6.87 0.93 20.16
CA ALA A 161 -7.68 2.10 19.86
C ALA A 161 -8.82 1.78 18.88
N GLY A 162 -8.61 0.75 18.07
CA GLY A 162 -9.56 0.25 17.10
C GLY A 162 -9.55 1.06 15.80
N PRO A 163 -10.10 0.46 14.73
CA PRO A 163 -10.02 0.99 13.37
C PRO A 163 -10.72 2.35 13.16
N ARG A 164 -11.84 2.63 13.82
CA ARG A 164 -12.54 3.93 13.69
C ARG A 164 -11.72 5.09 14.25
N LEU A 165 -11.21 4.94 15.48
CA LEU A 165 -10.39 5.95 16.13
C LEU A 165 -9.05 6.13 15.41
N SER A 166 -8.45 5.02 14.96
CA SER A 166 -7.21 5.05 14.17
C SER A 166 -7.37 5.82 12.87
N ARG A 167 -8.46 5.60 12.11
CA ARG A 167 -8.76 6.34 10.87
C ARG A 167 -8.96 7.83 11.14
N GLN A 168 -9.65 8.21 12.22
CA GLN A 168 -9.82 9.62 12.60
C GLN A 168 -8.51 10.31 12.97
N ILE A 169 -7.64 9.63 13.73
CA ILE A 169 -6.34 10.17 14.10
C ILE A 169 -5.45 10.30 12.86
N ALA A 170 -5.44 9.29 12.01
CA ALA A 170 -4.65 9.28 10.78
C ALA A 170 -5.08 10.39 9.82
N GLN A 171 -6.38 10.60 9.63
CA GLN A 171 -6.88 11.70 8.79
C GLN A 171 -6.35 13.05 9.27
N LYS A 172 -6.46 13.31 10.58
CA LYS A 172 -5.95 14.57 11.16
C LYS A 172 -4.45 14.72 10.99
N LEU A 173 -3.68 13.64 11.15
CA LEU A 173 -2.22 13.67 10.96
C LEU A 173 -1.84 13.87 9.49
N SER A 174 -2.60 13.28 8.57
CA SER A 174 -2.46 13.48 7.13
C SER A 174 -2.70 14.93 6.76
N ASP A 175 -3.81 15.52 7.20
CA ASP A 175 -4.16 16.92 6.92
C ASP A 175 -3.09 17.89 7.45
N LEU A 176 -2.58 17.65 8.66
CA LEU A 176 -1.49 18.44 9.26
C LEU A 176 -0.17 18.29 8.49
N SER A 177 0.14 17.08 8.02
CA SER A 177 1.32 16.83 7.19
C SER A 177 1.22 17.54 5.84
N TYR A 178 0.07 17.41 5.18
CA TYR A 178 -0.20 18.07 3.90
C TYR A 178 -0.03 19.59 4.02
N GLN A 179 -0.65 20.20 5.03
CA GLN A 179 -0.51 21.64 5.29
C GLN A 179 0.93 22.06 5.58
N LYS A 180 1.72 21.23 6.26
CA LYS A 180 3.12 21.54 6.59
C LYS A 180 4.04 21.47 5.38
N TYR A 181 3.87 20.48 4.51
CA TYR A 181 4.79 20.27 3.39
C TYR A 181 4.37 20.97 2.08
N HIS A 182 3.09 21.33 1.91
CA HIS A 182 2.62 22.06 0.72
C HIS A 182 2.56 23.58 0.90
N ASN A 183 2.51 24.11 2.13
CA ASN A 183 2.62 25.56 2.35
C ASN A 183 4.07 26.09 2.33
N ASP A 184 5.05 25.20 2.43
CA ASP A 184 6.48 25.52 2.41
C ASP A 184 7.13 25.33 1.01
N ILE A 185 6.34 25.18 -0.06
CA ILE A 185 6.87 25.30 -1.42
C ILE A 185 6.96 26.80 -1.72
N PRO A 186 8.15 27.43 -1.71
CA PRO A 186 8.26 28.78 -2.25
C PRO A 186 7.75 28.72 -3.68
N ALA A 187 6.83 29.62 -4.04
CA ALA A 187 6.42 29.82 -5.42
C ALA A 187 7.70 29.84 -6.26
N THR A 188 7.86 28.85 -7.15
CA THR A 188 9.03 28.78 -8.03
C THR A 188 9.15 30.11 -8.77
N PRO A 189 10.37 30.68 -8.88
CA PRO A 189 10.59 31.97 -9.52
C PRO A 189 10.16 31.99 -10.99
#